data_AF-A0AAX7ULE6-F1
#
_entry.id   AF-A0AAX7ULE6-F1
#
_cell.length_a   1.000
_cell.length_b   1.000
_cell.length_c   1.000
_cell.angle_alpha   90.00
_cell.angle_beta   90.00
_cell.angle_gamma   90.00
#
_symmetry.space_group_name_H-M   'P 1'
#
loop_
_entity.id
_entity.type
_entity.pdbx_description
1 polymer ?
#
loop_
_entity_poly.entity_id
_entity_poly.type
_entity_poly.pdbx_seq_one_letter_code
_entity_poly.pdbx_strand_id
1 'polypeptide(L)'
;MQGTWLNISNASALKAGMIVSRKSLRRIAEIAVCSPYFPQMQVEEAKCESDPETLSSGVKRKVTTRVVIGTQFKSLHLRWCGNTSVPVKLAAFTSGKATFLLKDGDADDDWGDSTEEENLTQLPYSPQRYPEETMLQRSKEFYTLMNQRRSVRFISPEPVPREVIDNVIHTAGTAPSGAHTEPWTFIVVSDPDIKHQIRLIVEEEEEMNYRQRMGEKWVQDLAKLRTNWIKEYLDVAPYLILIFKQTYGILPNGKKKTHYYNEISVSISCGILLAALQNAGLVTVTSTPLNCGPKLRLLLKRPANEKLLMLLPVGYPASDATVPDLKRKHLDDILVHV
;
A
#
# COMPACT_ATOMS: atom_id res chain seq x y z
N MET A 1 -23.77 51.55 17.95
CA MET A 1 -23.17 51.63 19.30
C MET A 1 -22.12 50.54 19.43
N GLN A 2 -21.00 50.88 20.04
CA GLN A 2 -19.75 50.11 20.15
C GLN A 2 -19.88 48.80 20.94
N GLY A 3 -18.89 47.94 20.71
CA GLY A 3 -18.30 47.05 21.73
C GLY A 3 -18.71 45.58 21.63
N THR A 4 -17.89 44.58 21.95
CA THR A 4 -16.46 44.50 22.31
C THR A 4 -16.15 42.99 22.28
N TRP A 5 -14.96 42.58 21.84
CA TRP A 5 -14.48 41.20 21.99
C TRP A 5 -13.96 40.99 23.42
N LEU A 6 -14.36 39.91 24.08
CA LEU A 6 -13.77 39.47 25.34
C LEU A 6 -13.06 38.13 25.14
N ASN A 7 -11.74 38.18 25.27
CA ASN A 7 -10.82 37.06 25.26
C ASN A 7 -10.59 36.66 26.73
N ILE A 8 -10.86 35.42 27.12
CA ILE A 8 -10.51 34.92 28.46
C ILE A 8 -9.60 33.69 28.30
N SER A 9 -8.33 33.95 28.60
CA SER A 9 -7.29 32.98 28.90
C SER A 9 -7.37 32.47 30.33
N ASN A 10 -6.99 31.20 30.52
CA ASN A 10 -6.48 30.55 31.74
C ASN A 10 -7.45 30.25 32.90
N ALA A 11 -7.59 28.95 33.16
CA ALA A 11 -7.84 28.43 34.51
C ALA A 11 -6.90 27.23 34.77
N SER A 12 -5.87 27.50 35.55
CA SER A 12 -5.01 26.54 36.23
C SER A 12 -5.54 26.27 37.65
N ALA A 13 -5.57 24.99 38.06
CA ALA A 13 -5.33 24.45 39.42
C ALA A 13 -6.35 23.39 39.87
N LEU A 14 -5.89 22.13 40.06
CA LEU A 14 -5.88 21.45 41.37
C LEU A 14 -5.28 20.03 41.26
N LYS A 15 -4.31 19.78 42.15
CA LYS A 15 -3.63 18.52 42.44
C LYS A 15 -4.48 17.65 43.37
N ALA A 16 -4.53 16.34 43.14
CA ALA A 16 -4.35 15.26 44.14
C ALA A 16 -4.45 13.89 43.43
N GLY A 17 -3.66 12.93 43.89
CA GLY A 17 -3.21 11.77 43.13
C GLY A 17 -4.17 10.58 43.08
N MET A 18 -4.19 9.92 41.91
CA MET A 18 -4.35 8.47 41.79
C MET A 18 -3.75 8.04 40.45
N ILE A 19 -2.78 7.12 40.53
CA ILE A 19 -2.09 6.53 39.37
C ILE A 19 -3.07 5.56 38.72
N VAL A 20 -3.66 5.96 37.59
CA VAL A 20 -4.24 5.05 36.60
C VAL A 20 -3.80 5.53 35.22
N SER A 21 -3.21 4.62 34.47
CA SER A 21 -2.60 4.80 33.14
C SER A 21 -3.40 5.72 32.20
N ARG A 22 -2.83 6.88 31.88
CA ARG A 22 -3.44 8.00 31.12
C ARG A 22 -3.37 7.84 29.59
N LYS A 23 -3.33 6.62 29.04
CA LYS A 23 -3.14 6.42 27.58
C LYS A 23 -4.40 6.24 26.72
N SER A 24 -5.62 6.32 27.27
CA SER A 24 -6.81 5.91 26.47
C SER A 24 -8.01 6.86 26.41
N LEU A 25 -7.98 8.09 26.92
CA LEU A 25 -9.22 8.89 27.08
C LEU A 25 -9.17 10.37 26.68
N ARG A 26 -8.44 10.73 25.61
CA ARG A 26 -8.66 12.01 24.92
C ARG A 26 -8.56 11.85 23.40
N ARG A 27 -9.64 11.40 22.77
CA ARG A 27 -9.95 11.80 21.40
C ARG A 27 -11.21 12.65 21.47
N ILE A 28 -11.00 13.96 21.54
CA ILE A 28 -12.06 14.95 21.40
C ILE A 28 -12.62 14.75 19.98
N ALA A 29 -13.90 14.45 19.87
CA ALA A 29 -14.58 14.34 18.58
C ALA A 29 -14.82 15.76 18.05
N GLU A 30 -14.05 16.18 17.04
CA GLU A 30 -14.47 17.30 16.20
C GLU A 30 -15.51 16.77 15.21
N ILE A 31 -16.76 17.23 15.38
CA ILE A 31 -17.87 16.91 14.48
C ILE A 31 -17.94 18.01 13.42
N ALA A 32 -17.39 17.75 12.23
CA ALA A 32 -17.57 18.62 11.07
C ALA A 32 -18.77 18.13 10.25
N VAL A 33 -19.83 18.94 10.17
CA VAL A 33 -20.99 18.68 9.29
C VAL A 33 -20.75 19.42 7.97
N CYS A 34 -20.35 18.69 6.94
CA CYS A 34 -20.32 19.23 5.57
C CYS A 34 -21.61 18.82 4.84
N SER A 35 -22.52 19.77 4.62
CA SER A 35 -23.59 19.64 3.63
C SER A 35 -23.47 20.81 2.65
N PRO A 36 -23.35 20.57 1.33
CA PRO A 36 -23.21 21.64 0.34
C PRO A 36 -24.48 22.48 0.14
N TYR A 37 -25.57 22.22 0.88
CA TYR A 37 -26.86 22.88 0.66
C TYR A 37 -27.37 23.76 1.81
N PHE A 38 -26.73 23.81 2.98
CA PHE A 38 -27.23 24.62 4.11
C PHE A 38 -26.09 25.09 5.05
N PRO A 39 -25.77 26.40 5.13
CA PRO A 39 -24.60 26.91 5.86
C PRO A 39 -24.85 27.31 7.33
N GLN A 40 -25.99 26.97 7.94
CA GLN A 40 -26.34 27.44 9.29
C GLN A 40 -26.58 26.30 10.30
N MET A 41 -25.54 25.55 10.63
CA MET A 41 -25.58 24.57 11.73
C MET A 41 -24.38 24.80 12.65
N GLN A 42 -24.62 25.11 13.92
CA GLN A 42 -23.59 25.23 14.95
C GLN A 42 -23.75 24.12 16.00
N VAL A 43 -22.65 23.42 16.30
CA VAL A 43 -22.59 22.42 17.36
C VAL A 43 -22.07 23.13 18.61
N GLU A 44 -22.89 23.24 19.65
CA GLU A 44 -22.52 23.97 20.87
C GLU A 44 -21.78 23.08 21.90
N GLU A 45 -22.11 21.78 21.99
CA GLU A 45 -21.45 20.87 22.94
C GLU A 45 -21.64 19.40 22.55
N ALA A 46 -20.57 18.60 22.60
CA ALA A 46 -20.59 17.15 22.41
C ALA A 46 -20.04 16.44 23.65
N LYS A 47 -20.83 15.56 24.28
CA LYS A 47 -20.41 14.75 25.44
C LYS A 47 -20.52 13.26 25.09
N CYS A 48 -19.42 12.53 25.34
CA CYS A 48 -19.38 11.09 25.24
C CYS A 48 -19.39 10.53 26.66
N GLU A 49 -20.46 9.85 27.04
CA GLU A 49 -20.59 9.20 28.35
C GLU A 49 -20.50 7.68 28.15
N SER A 50 -19.68 7.02 28.96
CA SER A 50 -19.68 5.57 29.12
C SER A 50 -20.43 5.26 30.41
N ASP A 51 -21.48 4.43 30.32
CA ASP A 51 -22.26 4.01 31.48
C ASP A 51 -21.42 3.04 32.35
N PRO A 52 -21.18 3.31 33.65
CA PRO A 52 -20.26 2.50 34.45
C PRO A 52 -20.72 1.08 34.80
N GLU A 53 -22.01 0.75 34.66
CA GLU A 53 -22.58 -0.51 35.18
C GLU A 53 -22.63 -1.70 34.20
N THR A 54 -22.02 -1.63 33.02
CA THR A 54 -21.99 -2.77 32.07
C THR A 54 -20.60 -3.02 31.50
N LEU A 55 -19.71 -3.56 32.33
CA LEU A 55 -18.34 -3.98 31.97
C LEU A 55 -18.23 -5.44 31.46
N SER A 56 -19.34 -6.08 31.08
CA SER A 56 -19.34 -7.47 30.59
C SER A 56 -20.38 -7.74 29.49
N SER A 57 -20.30 -7.01 28.39
CA SER A 57 -20.78 -7.42 27.05
C SER A 57 -20.66 -6.22 26.10
N GLY A 58 -20.27 -6.45 24.85
CA GLY A 58 -19.96 -5.44 23.82
C GLY A 58 -20.62 -4.06 24.00
N VAL A 59 -19.77 -3.02 24.12
CA VAL A 59 -20.17 -1.70 24.60
C VAL A 59 -20.89 -0.90 23.52
N LYS A 60 -22.21 -0.75 23.63
CA LYS A 60 -22.95 0.32 22.95
C LYS A 60 -22.52 1.67 23.50
N ARG A 61 -21.67 2.40 22.78
CA ARG A 61 -21.31 3.78 23.16
C ARG A 61 -22.42 4.74 22.76
N LYS A 62 -22.95 5.49 23.73
CA LYS A 62 -23.98 6.51 23.52
C LYS A 62 -23.31 7.87 23.39
N VAL A 63 -23.41 8.47 22.20
CA VAL A 63 -22.95 9.85 21.97
C VAL A 63 -24.17 10.77 22.03
N THR A 64 -24.17 11.71 22.96
CA THR A 64 -25.25 12.69 23.12
C THR A 64 -24.75 14.07 22.68
N THR A 65 -25.38 14.64 21.65
CA THR A 65 -25.06 15.99 21.17
C THR A 65 -26.29 16.88 21.31
N ARG A 66 -26.11 18.11 21.84
CA ARG A 66 -27.13 19.15 21.79
C ARG A 66 -26.98 19.90 20.47
N VAL A 67 -28.06 19.97 19.70
CA VAL A 67 -28.08 20.65 18.40
C VAL A 67 -29.28 21.58 18.38
N VAL A 68 -29.04 22.89 18.24
CA VAL A 68 -30.12 23.85 17.97
C VAL A 68 -30.39 23.81 16.47
N ILE A 69 -31.57 23.34 16.07
CA ILE A 69 -31.96 23.24 14.65
C ILE A 69 -33.15 24.15 14.39
N GLY A 70 -32.95 25.15 13.53
CA GLY A 70 -34.04 25.83 12.84
C GLY A 70 -34.49 25.00 11.64
N THR A 71 -35.61 24.29 11.78
CA THR A 71 -36.37 23.52 10.74
C THR A 71 -35.92 22.08 10.42
N GLN A 72 -36.90 21.25 10.03
CA GLN A 72 -36.86 19.77 9.98
C GLN A 72 -35.95 19.19 8.88
N PHE A 73 -35.15 18.17 9.23
CA PHE A 73 -34.36 17.36 8.28
C PHE A 73 -34.68 15.86 8.37
N LYS A 74 -34.57 15.14 7.25
CA LYS A 74 -34.84 13.68 7.15
C LYS A 74 -33.62 12.75 7.28
N SER A 75 -32.37 13.24 7.27
CA SER A 75 -31.17 12.42 7.56
C SER A 75 -29.89 13.24 7.78
N LEU A 76 -28.98 12.78 8.66
CA LEU A 76 -27.66 13.38 8.93
C LEU A 76 -26.55 12.33 8.66
N HIS A 77 -25.39 12.75 8.13
CA HIS A 77 -24.21 11.89 7.97
C HIS A 77 -23.03 12.48 8.75
N LEU A 78 -22.42 11.69 9.63
CA LEU A 78 -21.23 12.06 10.40
C LEU A 78 -20.00 11.43 9.73
N ARG A 79 -18.97 12.23 9.41
CA ARG A 79 -17.64 11.73 9.02
C ARG A 79 -16.70 11.83 10.21
N TRP A 80 -15.95 10.77 10.46
CA TRP A 80 -14.88 10.74 11.45
C TRP A 80 -13.55 11.09 10.77
N CYS A 81 -12.71 11.91 11.40
CA CYS A 81 -11.37 12.20 10.87
C CYS A 81 -10.44 11.03 11.22
N GLY A 82 -10.43 10.04 10.34
CA GLY A 82 -9.71 8.77 10.42
C GLY A 82 -10.37 7.81 9.43
N ASN A 83 -9.60 7.11 8.60
CA ASN A 83 -10.01 6.50 7.31
C ASN A 83 -11.03 5.33 7.38
N THR A 84 -11.87 5.27 8.40
CA THR A 84 -12.92 4.27 8.60
C THR A 84 -14.25 4.97 8.87
N SER A 85 -15.13 4.95 7.86
CA SER A 85 -16.52 5.36 8.00
C SER A 85 -17.30 4.29 8.79
N VAL A 86 -17.65 4.60 10.04
CA VAL A 86 -18.52 3.73 10.85
C VAL A 86 -19.98 4.10 10.57
N PRO A 87 -20.85 3.16 10.18
CA PRO A 87 -22.27 3.45 9.99
C PRO A 87 -22.94 3.77 11.33
N VAL A 88 -23.59 4.92 11.41
CA VAL A 88 -24.31 5.37 12.62
C VAL A 88 -25.80 5.41 12.35
N LYS A 89 -26.63 4.92 13.28
CA LYS A 89 -28.09 4.93 13.15
C LYS A 89 -28.69 5.95 14.12
N LEU A 90 -29.56 6.83 13.63
CA LEU A 90 -30.32 7.76 14.48
C LEU A 90 -31.30 6.96 15.33
N ALA A 91 -31.15 7.02 16.65
CA ALA A 91 -31.95 6.24 17.59
C ALA A 91 -33.17 7.03 18.09
N ALA A 92 -33.03 8.34 18.33
CA ALA A 92 -34.12 9.22 18.75
C ALA A 92 -33.79 10.70 18.49
N PHE A 93 -34.82 11.51 18.26
CA PHE A 93 -34.73 12.97 18.21
C PHE A 93 -35.87 13.59 19.05
N THR A 94 -35.52 14.21 20.17
CA THR A 94 -36.48 14.94 21.03
C THR A 94 -35.83 16.21 21.56
N SER A 95 -36.59 17.32 21.54
CA SER A 95 -36.20 18.56 22.22
C SER A 95 -34.82 19.12 21.83
N GLY A 96 -34.42 19.01 20.56
CA GLY A 96 -33.10 19.46 20.08
C GLY A 96 -31.92 18.58 20.49
N LYS A 97 -32.17 17.34 20.94
CA LYS A 97 -31.14 16.32 21.19
C LYS A 97 -31.26 15.18 20.18
N ALA A 98 -30.17 14.89 19.49
CA ALA A 98 -30.04 13.71 18.64
C ALA A 98 -29.21 12.64 19.37
N THR A 99 -29.76 11.42 19.47
CA THR A 99 -29.04 10.26 20.01
C THR A 99 -28.67 9.32 18.88
N PHE A 100 -27.39 8.96 18.80
CA PHE A 100 -26.87 8.05 17.79
C PHE A 100 -26.37 6.76 18.45
N LEU A 101 -26.71 5.62 17.85
CA LEU A 101 -26.14 4.33 18.22
C LEU A 101 -24.98 4.02 17.27
N LEU A 102 -23.79 3.87 17.84
CA LEU A 102 -22.67 3.25 17.16
C LEU A 102 -22.95 1.75 17.08
N LYS A 103 -23.07 1.22 15.87
CA LYS A 103 -22.86 -0.21 15.67
C LYS A 103 -21.35 -0.40 15.73
N ASP A 104 -20.87 -1.07 16.77
CA ASP A 104 -19.59 -1.75 16.65
C ASP A 104 -19.72 -2.71 15.47
N GLY A 105 -18.77 -2.64 14.54
CA GLY A 105 -18.78 -3.45 13.32
C GLY A 105 -18.96 -4.92 13.69
N ASP A 106 -19.72 -5.64 12.87
CA ASP A 106 -19.92 -7.08 13.02
C ASP A 106 -18.55 -7.76 13.20
N ALA A 107 -18.36 -8.40 14.36
CA ALA A 107 -17.13 -9.09 14.74
C ALA A 107 -17.01 -10.41 13.96
N ASP A 108 -16.62 -10.31 12.69
CA ASP A 108 -15.99 -11.41 11.97
C ASP A 108 -14.51 -11.45 12.39
N ASP A 109 -14.24 -11.95 13.60
CA ASP A 109 -12.91 -12.05 14.23
C ASP A 109 -12.01 -13.15 13.61
N ASP A 110 -11.92 -13.18 12.27
CA ASP A 110 -10.98 -14.03 11.53
C ASP A 110 -9.53 -13.48 11.57
N TRP A 111 -9.35 -12.32 12.20
CA TRP A 111 -8.04 -11.70 12.41
C TRP A 111 -7.47 -12.14 13.76
N GLY A 112 -6.22 -12.60 13.73
CA GLY A 112 -5.45 -12.93 14.93
C GLY A 112 -4.39 -11.88 15.18
N ASP A 113 -4.18 -11.54 16.45
CA ASP A 113 -2.95 -10.84 16.82
C ASP A 113 -1.80 -11.85 16.77
N SER A 114 -0.68 -11.47 16.16
CA SER A 114 0.49 -12.35 16.14
C SER A 114 1.13 -12.31 17.51
N THR A 115 0.99 -13.38 18.29
CA THR A 115 1.65 -13.54 19.59
C THR A 115 3.15 -13.81 19.49
N GLU A 116 3.71 -13.82 18.27
CA GLU A 116 5.14 -14.03 18.04
C GLU A 116 5.91 -12.76 18.36
N GLU A 117 6.60 -12.83 19.50
CA GLU A 117 7.66 -11.96 20.00
C GLU A 117 7.24 -10.58 20.51
N GLU A 118 6.40 -10.56 21.56
CA GLU A 118 6.13 -9.34 22.35
C GLU A 118 7.40 -8.71 22.98
N ASN A 119 8.53 -9.43 23.01
CA ASN A 119 9.81 -8.96 23.57
C ASN A 119 11.02 -9.40 22.74
N LEU A 120 11.20 -8.78 21.57
CA LEU A 120 12.42 -8.92 20.77
C LEU A 120 13.65 -8.34 21.48
N THR A 121 14.72 -9.12 21.57
CA THR A 121 16.01 -8.64 22.10
C THR A 121 16.60 -7.61 21.13
N GLN A 122 16.95 -6.42 21.65
CA GLN A 122 17.60 -5.38 20.87
C GLN A 122 19.10 -5.65 20.79
N LEU A 123 19.64 -5.74 19.57
CA LEU A 123 21.07 -5.95 19.32
C LEU A 123 21.76 -4.65 18.88
N PRO A 124 23.04 -4.42 19.24
CA PRO A 124 23.80 -3.28 18.73
C PRO A 124 23.95 -3.34 17.20
N TYR A 125 23.63 -2.24 16.53
CA TYR A 125 23.83 -2.08 15.09
C TYR A 125 25.17 -1.37 14.82
N SER A 126 26.07 -2.04 14.08
CA SER A 126 27.40 -1.51 13.75
C SER A 126 27.67 -1.64 12.24
N PRO A 127 27.17 -0.69 11.42
CA PRO A 127 27.40 -0.73 9.98
C PRO A 127 28.82 -0.29 9.62
N GLN A 128 29.28 -0.73 8.45
CA GLN A 128 30.51 -0.22 7.86
C GLN A 128 30.37 1.27 7.55
N ARG A 129 31.28 2.08 8.08
CA ARG A 129 31.40 3.51 7.76
C ARG A 129 32.57 3.74 6.81
N TYR A 130 32.35 4.55 5.79
CA TYR A 130 33.37 4.92 4.80
C TYR A 130 33.84 6.37 5.02
N PRO A 131 35.09 6.71 4.63
CA PRO A 131 35.51 8.10 4.45
C PRO A 131 34.65 8.83 3.42
N GLU A 132 34.50 10.15 3.56
CA GLU A 132 33.63 10.96 2.69
C GLU A 132 33.99 10.85 1.21
N GLU A 133 35.29 10.84 0.88
CA GLU A 133 35.77 10.65 -0.50
C GLU A 133 35.30 9.31 -1.09
N THR A 134 35.41 8.23 -0.32
CA THR A 134 34.90 6.91 -0.72
C THR A 134 33.37 6.93 -0.87
N MET A 135 32.64 7.65 -0.01
CA MET A 135 31.18 7.78 -0.13
C MET A 135 30.78 8.48 -1.44
N LEU A 136 31.47 9.57 -1.78
CA LEU A 136 31.23 10.31 -3.02
C LEU A 136 31.52 9.44 -4.25
N GLN A 137 32.64 8.71 -4.24
CA GLN A 137 33.00 7.83 -5.35
C GLN A 137 31.96 6.71 -5.54
N ARG A 138 31.64 5.97 -4.47
CA ARG A 138 30.70 4.84 -4.53
C ARG A 138 29.30 5.26 -4.95
N SER A 139 28.82 6.40 -4.46
CA SER A 139 27.49 6.91 -4.83
C SER A 139 27.42 7.30 -6.31
N LYS A 140 28.49 7.90 -6.87
CA LYS A 140 28.59 8.23 -8.30
C LYS A 140 28.66 6.99 -9.18
N GLU A 141 29.45 5.99 -8.79
CA GLU A 141 29.56 4.72 -9.52
C GLU A 141 28.23 3.98 -9.53
N PHE A 142 27.56 3.88 -8.38
CA PHE A 142 26.26 3.23 -8.28
C PHE A 142 25.19 3.96 -9.08
N TYR A 143 25.16 5.30 -9.04
CA TYR A 143 24.31 6.09 -9.92
C TYR A 143 24.59 5.78 -11.39
N THR A 144 25.86 5.73 -11.80
CA THR A 144 26.24 5.46 -13.19
C THR A 144 25.76 4.07 -13.63
N LEU A 145 25.96 3.04 -12.81
CA LEU A 145 25.46 1.68 -13.03
C LEU A 145 23.94 1.65 -13.18
N MET A 146 23.22 2.25 -12.24
CA MET A 146 21.74 2.27 -12.26
C MET A 146 21.18 3.12 -13.40
N ASN A 147 21.91 4.15 -13.83
CA ASN A 147 21.53 4.97 -14.96
C ASN A 147 21.64 4.21 -16.30
N GLN A 148 22.50 3.20 -16.41
CA GLN A 148 22.57 2.33 -17.59
C GLN A 148 21.34 1.43 -17.73
N ARG A 149 20.63 1.14 -16.63
CA ARG A 149 19.43 0.29 -16.67
C ARG A 149 18.37 0.88 -17.59
N ARG A 150 17.94 0.09 -18.57
CA ARG A 150 16.76 0.34 -19.42
C ARG A 150 15.77 -0.81 -19.28
N SER A 151 14.50 -0.56 -19.58
CA SER A 151 13.51 -1.63 -19.68
C SER A 151 13.59 -2.25 -21.07
N VAL A 152 14.03 -3.51 -21.15
CA VAL A 152 14.32 -4.22 -22.40
C VAL A 152 13.19 -5.21 -22.69
N ARG A 153 12.65 -5.17 -23.91
CA ARG A 153 11.53 -6.01 -24.37
C ARG A 153 11.94 -7.11 -25.34
N PHE A 154 13.21 -7.13 -25.76
CA PHE A 154 13.80 -8.14 -26.63
C PHE A 154 14.86 -8.88 -25.81
N ILE A 155 14.55 -10.09 -25.39
CA ILE A 155 15.37 -10.88 -24.46
C ILE A 155 15.89 -12.10 -25.21
N SER A 156 17.14 -12.47 -24.96
CA SER A 156 17.80 -13.65 -25.50
C SER A 156 17.29 -14.93 -24.81
N PRO A 157 17.16 -16.06 -25.54
CA PRO A 157 16.87 -17.37 -24.94
C PRO A 157 18.07 -18.00 -24.24
N GLU A 158 19.24 -17.37 -24.28
CA GLU A 158 20.47 -17.86 -23.64
C GLU A 158 20.24 -18.14 -22.14
N PRO A 159 20.65 -19.32 -21.64
CA PRO A 159 20.41 -19.71 -20.26
C PRO A 159 21.17 -18.80 -19.28
N VAL A 160 20.50 -18.46 -18.18
CA VAL A 160 21.10 -17.74 -17.05
C VAL A 160 21.36 -18.75 -15.91
N PRO A 161 22.50 -18.70 -15.22
CA PRO A 161 22.73 -19.58 -14.07
C PRO A 161 21.66 -19.39 -12.99
N ARG A 162 21.03 -20.48 -12.55
CA ARG A 162 19.96 -20.45 -11.53
C ARG A 162 20.39 -19.74 -10.25
N GLU A 163 21.63 -19.95 -9.82
CA GLU A 163 22.18 -19.31 -8.62
C GLU A 163 22.18 -17.77 -8.71
N VAL A 164 22.34 -17.20 -9.91
CA VAL A 164 22.20 -15.75 -10.10
C VAL A 164 20.77 -15.31 -9.84
N ILE A 165 19.77 -16.08 -10.30
CA ILE A 165 18.34 -15.79 -10.05
C ILE A 165 18.03 -15.90 -8.55
N ASP A 166 18.53 -16.94 -7.89
CA ASP A 166 18.35 -17.13 -6.45
C ASP A 166 18.98 -15.95 -5.67
N ASN A 167 20.19 -15.52 -6.04
CA ASN A 167 20.90 -14.41 -5.40
C ASN A 167 20.19 -13.05 -5.57
N VAL A 168 19.64 -12.73 -6.74
CA VAL A 168 18.91 -11.47 -6.93
C VAL A 168 17.58 -11.46 -6.17
N ILE A 169 16.94 -12.63 -5.99
CA ILE A 169 15.72 -12.78 -5.17
C ILE A 169 16.05 -12.69 -3.68
N HIS A 170 17.14 -13.33 -3.22
CA HIS A 170 17.63 -13.16 -1.85
C HIS A 170 17.92 -11.69 -1.55
N THR A 171 18.55 -10.98 -2.49
CA THR A 171 18.79 -9.54 -2.38
C THR A 171 17.47 -8.76 -2.28
N ALA A 172 16.46 -9.09 -3.09
CA ALA A 172 15.14 -8.48 -2.99
C ALA A 172 14.46 -8.72 -1.63
N GLY A 173 14.67 -9.89 -1.04
CA GLY A 173 14.16 -10.27 0.29
C GLY A 173 14.73 -9.45 1.44
N THR A 174 15.83 -8.71 1.24
CA THR A 174 16.38 -7.81 2.27
C THR A 174 15.64 -6.48 2.40
N ALA A 175 14.54 -6.29 1.66
CA ALA A 175 13.76 -5.07 1.69
C ALA A 175 13.13 -4.82 3.08
N PRO A 176 12.93 -3.56 3.48
CA PRO A 176 12.11 -3.25 4.63
C PRO A 176 10.64 -3.61 4.34
N SER A 177 9.90 -3.97 5.39
CA SER A 177 8.46 -4.22 5.31
C SER A 177 7.74 -3.72 6.56
N GLY A 178 6.48 -3.31 6.39
CA GLY A 178 5.64 -2.85 7.49
C GLY A 178 5.51 -3.93 8.57
N ALA A 179 5.93 -3.60 9.79
CA ALA A 179 5.97 -4.53 10.93
C ALA A 179 6.71 -5.85 10.64
N HIS A 180 7.75 -5.82 9.80
CA HIS A 180 8.56 -7.00 9.44
C HIS A 180 7.69 -8.18 8.94
N THR A 181 6.70 -7.88 8.10
CA THR A 181 5.75 -8.89 7.60
C THR A 181 6.23 -9.63 6.35
N GLU A 182 7.26 -9.12 5.68
CA GLU A 182 7.87 -9.71 4.48
C GLU A 182 6.83 -10.22 3.45
N PRO A 183 5.87 -9.37 3.04
CA PRO A 183 4.62 -9.83 2.42
C PRO A 183 4.77 -10.10 0.92
N TRP A 184 5.85 -10.75 0.50
CA TRP A 184 6.19 -11.04 -0.89
C TRP A 184 6.27 -12.53 -1.16
N THR A 185 5.97 -12.89 -2.39
CA THR A 185 6.29 -14.21 -2.94
C THR A 185 6.79 -14.04 -4.37
N PHE A 186 7.99 -14.55 -4.62
CA PHE A 186 8.63 -14.54 -5.93
C PHE A 186 8.41 -15.91 -6.59
N ILE A 187 7.59 -15.95 -7.63
CA ILE A 187 7.36 -17.17 -8.41
C ILE A 187 8.28 -17.14 -9.61
N VAL A 188 9.28 -18.01 -9.61
CA VAL A 188 10.23 -18.20 -10.72
C VAL A 188 9.71 -19.30 -11.63
N VAL A 189 9.50 -18.97 -12.90
CA VAL A 189 9.03 -19.90 -13.93
C VAL A 189 10.08 -20.01 -15.02
N SER A 190 10.63 -21.21 -15.20
CA SER A 190 11.51 -21.57 -16.32
C SER A 190 10.91 -22.64 -17.24
N ASP A 191 9.83 -23.29 -16.80
CA ASP A 191 9.13 -24.32 -17.57
C ASP A 191 8.50 -23.71 -18.85
N PRO A 192 8.86 -24.20 -20.05
CA PRO A 192 8.38 -23.63 -21.31
C PRO A 192 6.85 -23.67 -21.45
N ASP A 193 6.20 -24.74 -21.00
CA ASP A 193 4.75 -24.91 -21.15
C ASP A 193 3.99 -23.94 -20.24
N ILE A 194 4.45 -23.75 -19.00
CA ILE A 194 3.88 -22.77 -18.07
C ILE A 194 4.14 -21.34 -18.57
N LYS A 195 5.33 -21.04 -19.10
CA LYS A 195 5.64 -19.74 -19.71
C LYS A 195 4.68 -19.43 -20.88
N HIS A 196 4.44 -20.41 -21.74
CA HIS A 196 3.52 -20.26 -22.86
C HIS A 196 2.08 -20.04 -22.41
N GLN A 197 1.61 -20.77 -21.40
CA GLN A 197 0.28 -20.53 -20.82
C GLN A 197 0.16 -19.12 -20.20
N ILE A 198 1.21 -18.63 -19.54
CA ILE A 198 1.26 -17.24 -19.03
C ILE A 198 1.17 -16.26 -20.19
N ARG A 199 1.91 -16.49 -21.28
CA ARG A 199 1.86 -15.65 -22.47
C ARG A 199 0.45 -15.54 -23.03
N LEU A 200 -0.22 -16.67 -23.26
CA LEU A 200 -1.57 -16.69 -23.82
C LEU A 200 -2.55 -15.88 -22.95
N ILE A 201 -2.50 -16.04 -21.62
CA ILE A 201 -3.33 -15.26 -20.69
C ILE A 201 -3.04 -13.76 -20.81
N VAL A 202 -1.76 -13.39 -20.86
CA VAL A 202 -1.35 -11.98 -20.93
C VAL A 202 -1.73 -11.34 -22.26
N GLU A 203 -1.49 -12.01 -23.38
CA GLU A 203 -1.82 -11.48 -24.71
C GLU A 203 -3.34 -11.32 -24.91
N GLU A 204 -4.15 -12.28 -24.43
CA GLU A 204 -5.62 -12.20 -24.46
C GLU A 204 -6.14 -10.96 -23.70
N GLU A 205 -5.69 -10.75 -22.47
CA GLU A 205 -6.14 -9.61 -21.67
C GLU A 205 -5.57 -8.29 -22.18
N GLU A 206 -4.33 -8.27 -22.67
CA GLU A 206 -3.72 -7.08 -23.26
C GLU A 206 -4.42 -6.68 -24.55
N GLU A 207 -4.82 -7.62 -25.42
CA GLU A 207 -5.61 -7.28 -26.61
C GLU A 207 -6.93 -6.58 -26.20
N MET A 208 -7.63 -7.11 -25.20
CA MET A 208 -8.82 -6.47 -24.64
C MET A 208 -8.52 -5.10 -24.01
N ASN A 209 -7.36 -4.96 -23.36
CA ASN A 209 -6.94 -3.69 -22.77
C ASN A 209 -6.71 -2.62 -23.85
N TYR A 210 -5.94 -2.94 -24.89
CA TYR A 210 -5.64 -2.03 -26.00
C TYR A 210 -6.89 -1.66 -26.80
N ARG A 211 -7.79 -2.62 -27.04
CA ARG A 211 -8.99 -2.38 -27.86
C ARG A 211 -10.12 -1.65 -27.12
N GLN A 212 -10.27 -1.86 -25.81
CA GLN A 212 -11.50 -1.44 -25.11
C GLN A 212 -11.26 -0.77 -23.74
N ARG A 213 -10.29 -1.21 -22.94
CA ARG A 213 -10.25 -0.82 -21.51
C ARG A 213 -9.31 0.35 -21.20
N MET A 214 -8.22 0.53 -21.94
CA MET A 214 -7.24 1.59 -21.67
C MET A 214 -7.71 2.97 -22.13
N GLY A 215 -8.63 3.04 -23.09
CA GLY A 215 -9.08 4.28 -23.72
C GLY A 215 -8.02 4.93 -24.62
N GLU A 216 -8.43 5.90 -25.44
CA GLU A 216 -7.56 6.49 -26.47
C GLU A 216 -6.32 7.17 -25.91
N LYS A 217 -6.48 7.95 -24.81
CA LYS A 217 -5.39 8.71 -24.21
C LYS A 217 -4.23 7.80 -23.77
N TRP A 218 -4.54 6.71 -23.07
CA TRP A 218 -3.51 5.80 -22.59
C TRP A 218 -2.83 5.08 -23.76
N VAL A 219 -3.58 4.66 -24.79
CA VAL A 219 -3.01 4.06 -26.00
C VAL A 219 -2.05 5.04 -26.70
N GLN A 220 -2.39 6.33 -26.80
CA GLN A 220 -1.52 7.36 -27.36
C GLN A 220 -0.25 7.55 -26.52
N ASP A 221 -0.36 7.58 -25.19
CA ASP A 221 0.80 7.70 -24.29
C ASP A 221 1.79 6.53 -24.44
N LEU A 222 1.30 5.34 -24.82
CA LEU A 222 2.11 4.14 -25.06
C LEU A 222 2.73 4.09 -26.47
N ALA A 223 2.22 4.85 -27.45
CA ALA A 223 2.67 4.78 -28.83
C ALA A 223 4.19 4.99 -29.00
N LYS A 224 4.77 5.91 -28.22
CA LYS A 224 6.23 6.17 -28.18
C LYS A 224 7.07 4.98 -27.71
N LEU A 225 6.46 4.03 -27.00
CA LEU A 225 7.10 2.81 -26.52
C LEU A 225 7.04 1.67 -27.55
N ARG A 226 6.25 1.84 -28.63
CA ARG A 226 5.99 0.82 -29.66
C ARG A 226 5.55 -0.53 -29.07
N THR A 227 4.80 -0.48 -27.98
CA THR A 227 4.23 -1.68 -27.35
C THR A 227 2.91 -2.04 -27.99
N ASN A 228 2.64 -3.34 -28.10
CA ASN A 228 1.36 -3.90 -28.50
C ASN A 228 0.97 -5.03 -27.52
N TRP A 229 -0.06 -5.80 -27.85
CA TRP A 229 -0.50 -6.94 -27.05
C TRP A 229 0.36 -8.19 -27.22
N ILE A 230 1.23 -8.28 -28.23
CA ILE A 230 2.11 -9.42 -28.47
C ILE A 230 3.33 -9.35 -27.54
N LYS A 231 3.54 -10.37 -26.73
CA LYS A 231 4.55 -10.44 -25.66
C LYS A 231 5.48 -11.63 -25.85
N GLU A 232 6.14 -11.70 -26.99
CA GLU A 232 7.06 -12.80 -27.35
C GLU A 232 8.13 -13.10 -26.28
N TYR A 233 8.62 -12.06 -25.60
CA TYR A 233 9.58 -12.20 -24.51
C TYR A 233 9.10 -13.09 -23.35
N LEU A 234 7.80 -13.39 -23.23
CA LEU A 234 7.26 -14.31 -22.22
C LEU A 234 7.61 -15.77 -22.53
N ASP A 235 7.76 -16.14 -23.80
CA ASP A 235 8.24 -17.47 -24.20
C ASP A 235 9.77 -17.49 -24.26
N VAL A 236 10.38 -16.43 -24.80
CA VAL A 236 11.83 -16.42 -25.10
C VAL A 236 12.69 -16.29 -23.84
N ALA A 237 12.32 -15.45 -22.89
CA ALA A 237 13.14 -15.22 -21.71
C ALA A 237 13.36 -16.52 -20.91
N PRO A 238 14.59 -16.86 -20.47
CA PRO A 238 14.86 -18.10 -19.75
C PRO A 238 14.09 -18.19 -18.41
N TYR A 239 13.82 -17.04 -17.78
CA TYR A 239 13.03 -16.97 -16.55
C TYR A 239 11.94 -15.90 -16.63
N LEU A 240 10.77 -16.22 -16.07
CA LEU A 240 9.78 -15.22 -15.65
C LEU A 240 9.77 -15.17 -14.12
N ILE A 241 9.87 -13.98 -13.56
CA ILE A 241 9.67 -13.74 -12.13
C ILE A 241 8.34 -13.00 -11.95
N LEU A 242 7.35 -13.70 -11.39
CA LEU A 242 6.07 -13.11 -11.02
C LEU A 242 6.11 -12.78 -9.54
N ILE A 243 5.98 -11.50 -9.22
CA ILE A 243 6.01 -11.00 -7.85
C ILE A 243 4.58 -10.82 -7.35
N PHE A 244 4.21 -11.64 -6.37
CA PHE A 244 2.93 -11.54 -5.68
C PHE A 244 3.09 -10.81 -4.36
N LYS A 245 2.17 -9.89 -4.07
CA LYS A 245 1.98 -9.35 -2.73
C LYS A 245 1.01 -10.22 -1.95
N GLN A 246 1.35 -10.52 -0.71
CA GLN A 246 0.45 -11.16 0.25
C GLN A 246 -0.37 -10.06 0.92
N THR A 247 -1.67 -10.01 0.64
CA THR A 247 -2.58 -9.01 1.21
C THR A 247 -2.83 -9.20 2.71
N TYR A 248 -2.60 -10.42 3.19
CA TYR A 248 -2.58 -10.82 4.58
C TYR A 248 -1.77 -12.12 4.70
N GLY A 249 -1.23 -12.39 5.88
CA GLY A 249 -0.58 -13.65 6.24
C GLY A 249 -1.55 -14.60 6.92
N ILE A 250 -1.11 -15.82 7.17
CA ILE A 250 -1.88 -16.83 7.92
C ILE A 250 -0.99 -17.28 9.08
N LEU A 251 -1.49 -17.13 10.31
CA LEU A 251 -0.81 -17.57 11.53
C LEU A 251 -0.89 -19.10 11.66
N PRO A 252 -0.04 -19.74 12.49
CA PRO A 252 -0.09 -21.19 12.72
C PRO A 252 -1.47 -21.69 13.21
N ASN A 253 -2.23 -20.84 13.89
CA ASN A 253 -3.60 -21.14 14.35
C ASN A 253 -4.68 -20.95 13.27
N GLY A 254 -4.30 -20.65 12.03
CA GLY A 254 -5.20 -20.44 10.89
C GLY A 254 -5.80 -19.04 10.78
N LYS A 255 -5.65 -18.18 11.79
CA LYS A 255 -6.16 -16.80 11.74
C LYS A 255 -5.35 -15.94 10.78
N LYS A 256 -5.97 -14.91 10.22
CA LYS A 256 -5.30 -13.95 9.36
C LYS A 256 -4.38 -13.02 10.15
N LYS A 257 -3.16 -12.82 9.63
CA LYS A 257 -2.18 -11.81 10.09
C LYS A 257 -2.24 -10.59 9.18
N THR A 258 -2.29 -9.40 9.76
CA THR A 258 -2.31 -8.15 8.98
C THR A 258 -0.95 -7.88 8.35
N HIS A 259 -0.92 -7.58 7.05
CA HIS A 259 0.28 -7.10 6.35
C HIS A 259 0.16 -5.60 6.05
N TYR A 260 0.72 -4.78 6.93
CA TYR A 260 0.67 -3.33 6.82
C TYR A 260 1.48 -2.84 5.62
N TYR A 261 0.88 -1.95 4.81
CA TYR A 261 1.53 -1.35 3.64
C TYR A 261 2.16 -2.39 2.69
N ASN A 262 1.51 -3.55 2.51
CA ASN A 262 2.06 -4.66 1.72
C ASN A 262 2.45 -4.24 0.29
N GLU A 263 1.62 -3.48 -0.41
CA GLU A 263 1.93 -3.04 -1.79
C GLU A 263 3.19 -2.18 -1.86
N ILE A 264 3.37 -1.25 -0.91
CA ILE A 264 4.57 -0.41 -0.82
C ILE A 264 5.78 -1.27 -0.49
N SER A 265 5.67 -2.16 0.50
CA SER A 265 6.75 -3.05 0.93
C SER A 265 7.26 -3.92 -0.23
N VAL A 266 6.34 -4.55 -0.97
CA VAL A 266 6.68 -5.39 -2.12
C VAL A 266 7.22 -4.55 -3.29
N SER A 267 6.73 -3.33 -3.48
CA SER A 267 7.27 -2.42 -4.52
C SER A 267 8.71 -1.99 -4.22
N ILE A 268 9.05 -1.75 -2.95
CA ILE A 268 10.45 -1.47 -2.53
C ILE A 268 11.32 -2.69 -2.82
N SER A 269 10.85 -3.89 -2.46
CA SER A 269 11.54 -5.14 -2.76
C SER A 269 11.76 -5.35 -4.27
N CYS A 270 10.78 -5.00 -5.11
CA CYS A 270 10.95 -5.00 -6.56
C CYS A 270 11.99 -3.98 -7.04
N GLY A 271 12.10 -2.81 -6.40
CA GLY A 271 13.16 -1.83 -6.68
C GLY A 271 14.56 -2.40 -6.42
N ILE A 272 14.72 -3.12 -5.30
CA ILE A 272 15.97 -3.82 -4.96
C ILE A 272 16.25 -4.96 -5.96
N LEU A 273 15.23 -5.74 -6.34
CA LEU A 273 15.35 -6.77 -7.37
C LEU A 273 15.86 -6.21 -8.71
N LEU A 274 15.30 -5.07 -9.16
CA LEU A 274 15.73 -4.41 -10.39
C LEU A 274 17.18 -3.92 -10.32
N ALA A 275 17.63 -3.46 -9.15
CA ALA A 275 19.03 -3.08 -8.94
C ALA A 275 19.96 -4.31 -8.94
N ALA A 276 19.54 -5.40 -8.31
CA ALA A 276 20.29 -6.65 -8.27
C ALA A 276 20.44 -7.27 -9.68
N LEU A 277 19.37 -7.26 -10.48
CA LEU A 277 19.40 -7.68 -11.88
C LEU A 277 20.39 -6.85 -12.71
N GLN A 278 20.33 -5.52 -12.61
CA GLN A 278 21.26 -4.63 -13.29
C GLN A 278 22.71 -4.90 -12.88
N ASN A 279 22.95 -5.09 -11.58
CA ASN A 279 24.27 -5.40 -11.04
C ASN A 279 24.81 -6.75 -11.55
N ALA A 280 23.95 -7.75 -11.73
CA ALA A 280 24.31 -9.06 -12.27
C ALA A 280 24.48 -9.08 -13.80
N GLY A 281 24.27 -7.96 -14.49
CA GLY A 281 24.36 -7.88 -15.95
C GLY A 281 23.14 -8.44 -16.69
N LEU A 282 22.00 -8.60 -16.01
CA LEU A 282 20.75 -9.06 -16.60
C LEU A 282 19.81 -7.90 -16.91
N VAL A 283 18.90 -8.12 -17.86
CA VAL A 283 17.88 -7.14 -18.24
C VAL A 283 16.47 -7.67 -18.00
N THR A 284 15.53 -6.73 -17.86
CA THR A 284 14.10 -7.04 -17.75
C THR A 284 13.26 -5.84 -18.20
N VAL A 285 11.95 -6.04 -18.28
CA VAL A 285 10.95 -4.99 -18.36
C VAL A 285 9.92 -5.20 -17.26
N THR A 286 9.69 -4.17 -16.44
CA THR A 286 8.59 -4.20 -15.48
C THR A 286 7.26 -4.18 -16.21
N SER A 287 6.54 -5.31 -16.17
CA SER A 287 5.19 -5.43 -16.71
C SER A 287 4.16 -5.54 -15.58
N THR A 288 3.05 -4.83 -15.73
CA THR A 288 1.87 -4.92 -14.87
C THR A 288 0.70 -5.40 -15.73
N PRO A 289 0.58 -6.72 -15.99
CA PRO A 289 -0.42 -7.24 -16.91
C PRO A 289 -1.82 -7.06 -16.31
N LEU A 290 -2.46 -5.95 -16.67
CA LEU A 290 -3.73 -5.51 -16.11
C LEU A 290 -4.79 -6.60 -16.37
N ASN A 291 -5.60 -6.89 -15.34
CA ASN A 291 -6.65 -7.91 -15.34
C ASN A 291 -6.18 -9.38 -15.44
N CYS A 292 -4.87 -9.65 -15.60
CA CYS A 292 -4.36 -11.03 -15.65
C CYS A 292 -4.21 -11.69 -14.27
N GLY A 293 -4.17 -10.88 -13.20
CA GLY A 293 -3.87 -11.33 -11.84
C GLY A 293 -4.63 -12.58 -11.38
N PRO A 294 -5.97 -12.63 -11.49
CA PRO A 294 -6.74 -13.80 -11.08
C PRO A 294 -6.42 -15.08 -11.87
N LYS A 295 -6.34 -14.99 -13.22
CA LYS A 295 -6.02 -16.13 -14.09
C LYS A 295 -4.60 -16.66 -13.80
N LEU A 296 -3.62 -15.77 -13.70
CA LEU A 296 -2.23 -16.13 -13.39
C LEU A 296 -2.06 -16.72 -11.98
N ARG A 297 -2.79 -16.20 -10.98
CA ARG A 297 -2.83 -16.75 -9.62
C ARG A 297 -3.32 -18.20 -9.62
N LEU A 298 -4.39 -18.49 -10.36
CA LEU A 298 -4.95 -19.85 -10.46
C LEU A 298 -4.01 -20.80 -11.22
N LEU A 299 -3.47 -20.36 -12.36
CA LEU A 299 -2.48 -21.14 -13.14
C LEU A 299 -1.29 -21.56 -12.27
N LEU A 300 -0.75 -20.63 -11.49
CA LEU A 300 0.42 -20.84 -10.63
C LEU A 300 0.06 -21.42 -9.26
N LYS A 301 -1.19 -21.85 -9.06
CA LYS A 301 -1.70 -22.46 -7.82
C LYS A 301 -1.39 -21.63 -6.57
N ARG A 302 -1.49 -20.31 -6.69
CA ARG A 302 -1.23 -19.37 -5.60
C ARG A 302 -2.48 -19.15 -4.72
N PRO A 303 -2.31 -19.03 -3.40
CA PRO A 303 -3.43 -18.90 -2.47
C PRO A 303 -4.19 -17.57 -2.67
N ALA A 304 -5.42 -17.50 -2.18
CA ALA A 304 -6.30 -16.35 -2.40
C ALA A 304 -5.81 -15.04 -1.75
N ASN A 305 -4.92 -15.13 -0.76
CA ASN A 305 -4.29 -13.98 -0.10
C ASN A 305 -3.16 -13.36 -0.94
N GLU A 306 -2.76 -13.97 -2.05
CA GLU A 306 -1.72 -13.46 -2.93
C GLU A 306 -2.31 -12.79 -4.16
N LYS A 307 -1.80 -11.59 -4.50
CA LYS A 307 -2.18 -10.84 -5.69
C LYS A 307 -0.93 -10.48 -6.49
N LEU A 308 -0.97 -10.74 -7.79
CA LEU A 308 0.12 -10.35 -8.70
C LEU A 308 0.32 -8.83 -8.64
N LEU A 309 1.57 -8.41 -8.43
CA LEU A 309 1.98 -7.02 -8.47
C LEU A 309 2.76 -6.70 -9.75
N MET A 310 3.77 -7.53 -10.09
CA MET A 310 4.63 -7.34 -11.25
C MET A 310 4.97 -8.69 -11.91
N LEU A 311 5.21 -8.65 -13.22
CA LEU A 311 5.79 -9.74 -13.99
C LEU A 311 7.08 -9.23 -14.65
N LEU A 312 8.19 -9.91 -14.39
CA LEU A 312 9.51 -9.60 -14.94
C LEU A 312 10.01 -10.75 -15.81
N PRO A 313 10.09 -10.62 -17.14
CA PRO A 313 10.87 -11.54 -17.95
C PRO A 313 12.36 -11.21 -17.78
N VAL A 314 13.19 -12.20 -17.46
CA VAL A 314 14.60 -12.00 -17.08
C VAL A 314 15.50 -12.84 -17.97
N GLY A 315 16.55 -12.21 -18.48
CA GLY A 315 17.59 -12.84 -19.31
C GLY A 315 18.62 -11.81 -19.77
N TYR A 316 19.44 -12.22 -20.73
CA TYR A 316 20.31 -11.30 -21.47
C TYR A 316 19.51 -10.52 -22.52
N PRO A 317 19.94 -9.31 -22.94
CA PRO A 317 19.32 -8.64 -24.08
C PRO A 317 19.57 -9.45 -25.36
N ALA A 318 18.60 -9.47 -26.27
CA ALA A 318 18.83 -9.97 -27.63
C ALA A 318 19.92 -9.12 -28.33
N SER A 319 20.64 -9.70 -29.30
CA SER A 319 21.73 -9.01 -30.02
C SER A 319 21.26 -7.77 -30.79
N ASP A 320 20.00 -7.75 -31.20
CA ASP A 320 19.31 -6.67 -31.90
C ASP A 320 18.36 -5.87 -30.99
N ALA A 321 18.45 -6.05 -29.67
CA ALA A 321 17.56 -5.40 -28.73
C ALA A 321 17.62 -3.87 -28.84
N THR A 322 16.47 -3.24 -29.07
CA THR A 322 16.32 -1.79 -29.09
C THR A 322 15.57 -1.28 -27.88
N VAL A 323 15.83 -0.01 -27.53
CA VAL A 323 15.10 0.73 -26.50
C VAL A 323 14.71 2.10 -27.05
N PRO A 324 13.55 2.66 -26.66
CA PRO A 324 13.18 4.00 -27.10
C PRO A 324 14.19 5.03 -26.57
N ASP A 325 14.50 6.09 -27.32
CA ASP A 325 15.43 7.14 -26.86
C ASP A 325 14.76 8.11 -25.88
N LEU A 326 14.40 7.61 -24.70
CA LEU A 326 13.81 8.39 -23.62
C LEU A 326 14.91 9.00 -22.75
N LYS A 327 14.75 10.26 -22.38
CA LYS A 327 15.61 10.93 -21.40
C LYS A 327 14.94 10.92 -20.02
N ARG A 328 15.73 10.66 -18.98
CA ARG A 328 15.30 10.89 -17.60
C ARG A 328 15.26 12.39 -17.32
N LYS A 329 14.45 12.81 -16.35
CA LYS A 329 14.41 14.19 -15.85
C LYS A 329 15.76 14.62 -15.30
N HIS A 330 16.04 15.93 -15.29
CA HIS A 330 17.24 16.48 -14.64
C HIS A 330 17.11 16.37 -13.12
N LEU A 331 18.23 16.48 -12.37
CA LEU A 331 18.21 16.40 -10.91
C LEU A 331 17.32 17.49 -10.31
N ASP A 332 17.39 18.71 -10.85
CA ASP A 332 16.62 19.86 -10.38
C ASP A 332 15.11 19.70 -10.57
N ASP A 333 14.67 18.78 -11.45
CA ASP A 333 13.25 18.49 -11.67
C ASP A 333 12.69 17.46 -10.66
N ILE A 334 13.56 16.82 -9.87
CA ILE A 334 13.19 15.71 -8.98
C ILE A 334 13.68 15.90 -7.53
N LEU A 335 14.52 16.90 -7.27
CA LEU A 335 15.07 17.22 -5.96
C LEU A 335 14.64 18.62 -5.52
N VAL A 336 14.05 18.73 -4.33
CA VAL A 336 13.72 20.01 -3.69
C VAL A 336 14.41 20.06 -2.34
N HIS A 337 15.27 21.07 -2.16
CA HIS A 337 15.80 21.44 -0.85
C HIS A 337 14.82 22.44 -0.23
N VAL A 338 14.36 22.16 0.99
CA VAL A 338 13.43 23.00 1.76
C VAL A 338 14.15 23.61 2.94
#